data_AF-A0A258P3C9-F1
#
_entry.id   AF-A0A258P3C9-F1
#
_cell.length_a   1.000
_cell.length_b   1.000
_cell.length_c   1.000
_cell.angle_alpha   90.00
_cell.angle_beta   90.00
_cell.angle_gamma   90.00
#
_symmetry.space_group_name_H-M   'P 1'
#
loop_
_entity.id
_entity.type
_entity.pdbx_description
1 polymer ?
#
loop_
_entity_poly.entity_id
_entity_poly.type
_entity_poly.pdbx_seq_one_letter_code
_entity_poly.pdbx_strand_id
1 'polypeptide(L)'
;MKTEVQTQDITVRSTGGTYQTNIVRGFNASCTAGEKQAAERLGEKLYGASLVTVEPLPRGSDHNITHWRLHAEPVHAWAWQSGLIEFGREVPEGALSFATGMDRPLRARVSALAREGMGKSAGKLLVPGVPEAENETANGKETSCGVVFSNRQGSAA
;
A
#
# COMPACT_ATOMS: atom_id res chain seq x y z
N MET A 1 -14.27 14.73 7.64
CA MET A 1 -14.21 13.62 6.67
C MET A 1 -14.05 12.33 7.46
N LYS A 2 -14.84 11.28 7.16
CA LYS A 2 -14.67 9.98 7.82
C LYS A 2 -13.52 9.27 7.11
N THR A 3 -12.37 9.13 7.77
CA THR A 3 -11.28 8.29 7.28
C THR A 3 -11.79 6.86 7.23
N GLU A 4 -11.87 6.29 6.04
CA GLU A 4 -12.33 4.92 5.85
C GLU A 4 -11.23 3.97 6.29
N VAL A 5 -11.45 3.22 7.38
CA VAL A 5 -10.46 2.30 7.93
C VAL A 5 -10.48 0.99 7.15
N GLN A 6 -9.35 0.61 6.57
CA GLN A 6 -9.17 -0.70 5.96
C GLN A 6 -9.03 -1.77 7.03
N THR A 7 -9.71 -2.90 6.81
CA THR A 7 -9.61 -4.07 7.67
C THR A 7 -9.00 -5.24 6.89
N GLN A 8 -8.10 -5.98 7.54
CA GLN A 8 -7.48 -7.17 6.97
C GLN A 8 -7.42 -8.29 8.02
N ASP A 9 -8.10 -9.38 7.71
CA ASP A 9 -8.09 -10.57 8.56
C ASP A 9 -6.83 -11.40 8.26
N ILE A 10 -6.19 -11.86 9.33
CA ILE A 10 -4.98 -12.67 9.30
C ILE A 10 -5.12 -13.84 10.27
N THR A 11 -4.27 -14.84 10.11
CA THR A 11 -4.17 -15.96 11.03
C THR A 11 -2.77 -16.10 11.56
N VAL A 12 -2.65 -16.48 12.82
CA VAL A 12 -1.38 -16.74 13.50
C VAL A 12 -1.39 -18.17 14.00
N ARG A 13 -0.44 -18.96 13.50
CA ARG A 13 -0.23 -20.34 13.90
C ARG A 13 0.83 -20.40 15.00
N SER A 14 0.53 -21.10 16.09
CA SER A 14 1.50 -21.46 17.11
C SER A 14 2.12 -22.82 16.78
N THR A 15 3.45 -22.91 16.77
CA THR A 15 4.19 -24.15 16.54
C THR A 15 5.46 -24.13 17.39
N GLY A 16 5.54 -25.03 18.39
CA GLY A 16 6.75 -25.18 19.21
C GLY A 16 7.20 -23.91 19.93
N GLY A 17 6.27 -23.06 20.39
CA GLY A 17 6.59 -21.77 21.03
C GLY A 17 6.95 -20.64 20.07
N THR A 18 6.84 -20.86 18.75
CA THR A 18 6.95 -19.82 17.73
C THR A 18 5.58 -19.52 17.14
N TYR A 19 5.26 -18.25 16.99
CA TYR A 19 4.02 -17.74 16.41
C TYR A 19 4.32 -17.21 15.02
N GLN A 20 3.70 -17.79 14.01
CA GLN A 20 3.90 -17.43 12.62
C GLN A 20 2.59 -17.00 11.98
N THR A 21 2.58 -15.83 11.36
CA THR A 21 1.42 -15.36 10.61
C THR A 21 1.31 -16.07 9.27
N ASN A 22 0.10 -16.12 8.70
CA ASN A 22 -0.06 -16.45 7.29
C ASN A 22 0.66 -15.42 6.40
N ILE A 23 0.89 -15.82 5.14
CA ILE A 23 1.46 -14.92 4.14
C ILE A 23 0.34 -14.03 3.60
N VAL A 24 0.49 -12.71 3.77
CA VAL A 24 -0.43 -11.70 3.26
C VAL A 24 0.36 -10.79 2.32
N ARG A 25 -0.03 -10.76 1.04
CA ARG A 25 0.61 -9.93 0.00
C ARG A 25 2.14 -10.10 -0.08
N GLY A 26 2.64 -11.32 0.16
CA GLY A 26 4.06 -11.64 0.14
C GLY A 26 4.81 -11.33 1.45
N PHE A 27 4.12 -10.81 2.47
CA PHE A 27 4.69 -10.57 3.78
C PHE A 27 4.19 -11.59 4.80
N ASN A 28 5.08 -12.03 5.67
CA ASN A 28 4.75 -12.76 6.89
C ASN A 28 5.56 -12.20 8.06
N ALA A 29 5.15 -12.54 9.27
CA ALA A 29 5.92 -12.29 10.47
C ALA A 29 5.99 -13.56 11.32
N SER A 30 7.13 -13.72 12.00
CA SER A 30 7.29 -14.70 13.07
C SER A 30 7.72 -13.97 14.35
N CYS A 31 7.27 -14.49 15.48
CA CYS A 31 7.63 -13.99 16.79
C CYS A 31 7.61 -15.13 17.81
N THR A 32 8.47 -15.07 18.82
CA THR A 32 8.45 -15.99 19.97
C THR A 32 7.79 -15.36 21.20
N ALA A 33 7.51 -14.06 21.17
CA ALA A 33 6.96 -13.31 22.31
C ALA A 33 5.44 -13.51 22.50
N GLY A 34 4.70 -13.83 21.43
CA GLY A 34 3.25 -14.05 21.51
C GLY A 34 2.55 -13.94 20.17
N GLU A 35 1.30 -14.43 20.14
CA GLU A 35 0.39 -14.36 18.98
C GLU A 35 0.11 -12.92 18.57
N LYS A 36 -0.21 -12.06 19.55
CA LYS A 36 -0.47 -10.63 19.36
C LYS A 36 0.73 -9.92 18.73
N GLN A 37 1.93 -10.17 19.26
CA GLN A 37 3.15 -9.54 18.77
C GLN A 37 3.47 -9.95 17.32
N ALA A 38 3.20 -11.21 16.96
CA ALA A 38 3.33 -11.66 15.58
C ALA A 38 2.35 -10.94 14.65
N ALA A 39 1.10 -10.78 15.08
CA ALA A 39 0.07 -10.04 14.34
C ALA A 39 0.44 -8.55 14.17
N GLU A 40 0.88 -7.88 15.24
CA GLU A 40 1.35 -6.48 15.21
C GLU A 40 2.53 -6.31 14.27
N ARG A 41 3.54 -7.19 14.35
CA ARG A 41 4.69 -7.14 13.43
C ARG A 41 4.30 -7.33 11.97
N LEU A 42 3.30 -8.15 11.67
CA LEU A 42 2.77 -8.25 10.31
C LEU A 42 2.06 -6.96 9.91
N GLY A 43 1.25 -6.39 10.80
CA GLY A 43 0.58 -5.11 10.61
C GLY A 43 1.57 -3.99 10.29
N GLU A 44 2.62 -3.83 11.09
CA GLU A 44 3.70 -2.87 10.87
C GLU A 44 4.41 -3.12 9.52
N LYS A 45 4.58 -4.39 9.13
CA LYS A 45 5.17 -4.74 7.84
C LYS A 45 4.29 -4.41 6.64
N LEU A 46 2.97 -4.43 6.78
CA LEU A 46 2.03 -4.16 5.69
C LEU A 46 1.68 -2.67 5.60
N TYR A 47 1.38 -2.07 6.74
CA TYR A 47 0.80 -0.73 6.85
C TYR A 47 1.77 0.31 7.40
N GLY A 48 2.88 -0.10 8.04
CA GLY A 48 3.83 0.82 8.64
C GLY A 48 3.18 1.77 9.63
N ALA A 49 3.40 3.07 9.44
CA ALA A 49 2.82 4.14 10.27
C ALA A 49 1.29 4.33 10.10
N SER A 50 0.66 3.61 9.16
CA SER A 50 -0.79 3.66 8.95
C SER A 50 -1.55 2.56 9.70
N LEU A 51 -0.86 1.68 10.44
CA LEU A 51 -1.52 0.71 11.30
C LEU A 51 -2.20 1.43 12.47
N VAL A 52 -3.50 1.19 12.66
CA VAL A 52 -4.30 1.79 13.74
C VAL A 52 -4.37 0.85 14.94
N THR A 53 -4.84 -0.38 14.72
CA THR A 53 -5.00 -1.36 15.80
C THR A 53 -5.02 -2.78 15.28
N VAL A 54 -4.80 -3.73 16.18
CA VAL A 54 -4.82 -5.18 15.93
C VAL A 54 -5.70 -5.84 16.96
N GLU A 55 -6.81 -6.41 16.52
CA GLU A 55 -7.85 -6.98 17.38
C GLU A 55 -7.90 -8.50 17.22
N PRO A 56 -7.99 -9.28 18.32
CA PRO A 56 -8.22 -10.71 18.22
C PRO A 56 -9.66 -10.98 17.76
N LEU A 57 -9.83 -11.86 16.79
CA LEU A 57 -11.12 -12.40 16.39
C LEU A 57 -11.44 -13.67 17.20
N PRO A 58 -12.72 -14.06 17.28
CA PRO A 58 -13.13 -15.30 17.94
C PRO A 58 -12.28 -16.49 17.47
N ARG A 59 -11.71 -17.22 18.43
CA ARG A 59 -10.93 -18.42 18.12
C ARG A 59 -11.83 -19.46 17.49
N GLY A 60 -11.35 -20.07 16.41
CA GLY A 60 -12.00 -21.23 15.79
C GLY A 60 -11.78 -22.51 16.60
N SER A 61 -12.15 -23.63 16.02
CA SER A 61 -11.97 -24.96 16.63
C SER A 61 -10.50 -25.36 16.83
N ASP A 62 -9.59 -24.76 16.05
CA ASP A 62 -8.17 -25.07 16.10
C ASP A 62 -7.44 -24.23 17.16
N HIS A 63 -7.10 -24.84 18.29
CA HIS A 63 -6.38 -24.16 19.38
C HIS A 63 -4.99 -23.62 18.99
N ASN A 64 -4.39 -24.18 17.93
CA ASN A 64 -3.07 -23.75 17.44
C ASN A 64 -3.16 -22.59 16.44
N ILE A 65 -4.36 -22.13 16.07
CA ILE A 65 -4.57 -21.04 15.12
C ILE A 65 -5.41 -19.97 15.79
N THR A 66 -4.90 -18.75 15.80
CA THR A 66 -5.65 -17.56 16.23
C THR A 66 -5.92 -16.66 15.06
N HIS A 67 -7.10 -16.03 15.09
CA HIS A 67 -7.54 -15.10 14.06
C HIS A 67 -7.39 -13.69 14.59
N TRP A 68 -6.90 -12.79 13.75
CA TRP A 68 -6.67 -11.41 14.11
C TRP A 68 -7.15 -10.51 12.99
N ARG A 69 -7.66 -9.34 13.34
CA ARG A 69 -8.06 -8.29 12.42
C ARG A 69 -7.14 -7.11 12.57
N LEU A 70 -6.48 -6.75 11.47
CA LEU A 70 -5.69 -5.54 11.37
C LEU A 70 -6.61 -4.40 10.92
N HIS A 71 -6.52 -3.26 11.59
CA HIS A 71 -7.19 -2.02 11.22
C HIS A 71 -6.13 -1.00 10.84
N ALA A 72 -6.29 -0.36 9.68
CA ALA A 72 -5.33 0.61 9.19
C ALA A 72 -5.98 1.71 8.37
N GLU A 73 -5.36 2.89 8.37
CA GLU A 73 -5.75 3.95 7.45
C GLU A 73 -5.18 3.66 6.05
N PRO A 74 -5.99 3.76 4.99
CA PRO A 74 -5.51 3.61 3.63
C PRO A 74 -4.50 4.70 3.30
N VAL A 75 -3.48 4.33 2.54
CA VAL A 75 -2.56 5.29 1.92
C VAL A 75 -2.99 5.48 0.48
N HIS A 76 -3.04 6.73 0.05
CA HIS A 76 -3.31 7.13 -1.33
C HIS A 76 -1.98 7.44 -2.03
N ALA A 77 -1.89 7.04 -3.29
CA ALA A 77 -0.86 7.44 -4.22
C ALA A 77 -1.48 8.37 -5.26
N TRP A 78 -0.89 9.55 -5.42
CA TRP A 78 -1.34 10.53 -6.40
C TRP A 78 -0.18 10.99 -7.28
N ALA A 79 -0.52 11.41 -8.48
CA ALA A 79 0.39 12.00 -9.43
C ALA A 79 0.04 13.47 -9.62
N TRP A 80 1.06 14.32 -9.60
CA TRP A 80 0.95 15.71 -10.01
C TRP A 80 0.99 15.82 -11.52
N GLN A 81 0.49 16.95 -12.04
CA GLN A 81 0.58 17.27 -13.46
C GLN A 81 2.04 17.36 -13.96
N SER A 82 3.00 17.59 -13.05
CA SER A 82 4.44 17.53 -13.31
C SER A 82 5.00 16.11 -13.50
N GLY A 83 4.19 15.06 -13.31
CA GLY A 83 4.62 13.66 -13.35
C GLY A 83 5.20 13.14 -12.04
N LEU A 84 5.31 13.98 -11.01
CA LEU A 84 5.77 13.59 -9.67
C LEU A 84 4.71 12.73 -8.96
N ILE A 85 5.13 11.57 -8.46
CA ILE A 85 4.28 10.69 -7.67
C ILE A 85 4.58 10.86 -6.18
N GLU A 86 3.55 11.09 -5.39
CA GLU A 86 3.63 11.17 -3.94
C GLU A 86 2.61 10.24 -3.26
N PHE A 87 2.82 10.03 -1.97
CA PHE A 87 2.00 9.14 -1.15
C PHE A 87 1.66 9.80 0.17
N GLY A 88 0.44 9.55 0.66
CA GLY A 88 0.00 10.03 1.96
C GLY A 88 -1.44 9.65 2.26
N ARG A 89 -1.99 10.25 3.32
CA ARG A 89 -3.33 9.90 3.83
C ARG A 89 -4.46 10.66 3.15
N GLU A 90 -4.15 11.82 2.59
CA GLU A 90 -5.12 12.68 1.91
C GLU A 90 -4.52 13.16 0.60
N VAL A 91 -5.36 13.20 -0.44
CA VAL A 91 -4.96 13.66 -1.78
C VAL A 91 -5.15 15.17 -1.83
N PRO A 92 -4.11 15.96 -2.09
CA PRO A 92 -4.24 17.41 -2.22
C PRO A 92 -5.07 17.78 -3.46
N GLU A 93 -5.77 18.91 -3.38
CA GLU A 93 -6.55 19.44 -4.50
C GLU A 93 -5.62 19.77 -5.69
N GLY A 94 -5.95 19.29 -6.88
CA GLY A 94 -5.11 19.42 -8.08
C GLY A 94 -4.17 18.23 -8.34
N ALA A 95 -4.08 17.25 -7.45
CA ALA A 95 -3.40 15.99 -7.71
C ALA A 95 -4.37 14.88 -8.16
N LEU A 96 -3.93 14.05 -9.12
CA LEU A 96 -4.73 12.92 -9.59
C LEU A 96 -4.42 11.67 -8.74
N SER A 97 -5.34 11.29 -7.86
CA SER A 97 -5.28 10.02 -7.16
C SER A 97 -5.51 8.86 -8.14
N PHE A 98 -4.59 7.90 -8.18
CA PHE A 98 -4.69 6.76 -9.09
C PHE A 98 -4.64 5.40 -8.38
N ALA A 99 -4.18 5.35 -7.13
CA ALA A 99 -4.17 4.11 -6.36
C ALA A 99 -4.32 4.36 -4.86
N THR A 100 -4.96 3.42 -4.18
CA THR A 100 -5.18 3.44 -2.72
C THR A 100 -4.89 2.05 -2.16
N GLY A 101 -4.27 1.94 -1.00
CA GLY A 101 -4.05 0.65 -0.36
C GLY A 101 -3.08 0.66 0.82
N MET A 102 -2.56 -0.54 1.13
CA MET A 102 -1.54 -0.77 2.14
C MET A 102 -0.23 -0.06 1.76
N ASP A 103 0.38 0.68 2.70
CA ASP A 103 1.55 1.53 2.44
C ASP A 103 2.67 0.81 1.67
N ARG A 104 3.22 -0.28 2.22
CA ARG A 104 4.36 -0.98 1.61
C ARG A 104 4.05 -1.66 0.28
N PRO A 105 2.99 -2.48 0.16
CA PRO A 105 2.60 -3.08 -1.11
C PRO A 105 2.25 -2.05 -2.18
N LEU A 106 1.62 -0.93 -1.79
CA LEU A 106 1.29 0.16 -2.69
C LEU A 106 2.56 0.82 -3.22
N ARG A 107 3.47 1.24 -2.33
CA ARG A 107 4.75 1.83 -2.71
C ARG A 107 5.57 0.92 -3.60
N ALA A 108 5.65 -0.38 -3.28
CA ALA A 108 6.39 -1.36 -4.07
C ALA A 108 5.81 -1.54 -5.48
N ARG A 109 4.47 -1.54 -5.62
CA ARG A 109 3.81 -1.62 -6.93
C ARG A 109 3.99 -0.35 -7.74
N VAL A 110 3.82 0.80 -7.10
CA VAL A 110 3.96 2.10 -7.75
C VAL A 110 5.42 2.33 -8.16
N SER A 111 6.40 1.97 -7.33
CA SER A 111 7.82 2.07 -7.67
C SER A 111 8.21 1.11 -8.79
N ALA A 112 7.61 -0.08 -8.86
CA ALA A 112 7.87 -1.03 -9.96
C ALA A 112 7.29 -0.55 -11.30
N LEU A 113 6.20 0.25 -11.27
CA LEU A 113 5.59 0.82 -12.46
C LEU A 113 6.17 2.19 -12.82
N ALA A 114 6.66 2.96 -11.84
CA ALA A 114 7.26 4.26 -12.06
C ALA A 114 8.67 4.14 -12.65
N ARG A 115 9.06 5.13 -13.46
CA ARG A 115 10.46 5.29 -13.87
C ARG A 115 11.16 6.12 -12.81
N GLU A 116 12.33 5.67 -12.37
CA GLU A 116 13.22 6.50 -11.57
C GLU A 116 13.73 7.63 -12.46
N GLY A 117 13.54 8.89 -12.02
CA GLY A 117 14.13 10.04 -12.69
C GLY A 117 15.66 9.91 -12.73
N MET A 118 16.26 10.20 -13.88
CA MET A 118 17.73 10.26 -14.04
C MET A 118 18.17 11.73 -14.14
N GLY A 119 19.33 12.10 -13.59
CA GLY A 119 19.86 13.48 -13.65
C GLY A 119 19.48 14.33 -12.43
N LYS A 120 18.97 15.56 -12.64
CA LYS A 120 18.57 16.50 -11.55
C LYS A 120 17.37 16.00 -10.71
N SER A 121 16.67 14.97 -11.19
CA SER A 121 15.56 14.29 -10.52
C SER A 121 15.93 12.90 -9.97
N ALA A 122 17.23 12.62 -9.78
CA ALA A 122 17.71 11.36 -9.23
C ALA A 122 17.04 11.05 -7.87
N GLY A 123 16.32 9.94 -7.81
CA GLY A 123 15.61 9.47 -6.61
C GLY A 123 14.12 9.82 -6.54
N LYS A 124 13.54 10.45 -7.56
CA LYS A 124 12.09 10.71 -7.65
C LYS A 124 11.38 9.68 -8.53
N LEU A 125 10.21 9.23 -8.08
CA LEU A 125 9.33 8.31 -8.84
C LEU A 125 8.47 9.12 -9.81
N LEU A 126 8.64 8.84 -11.11
CA LEU A 126 7.93 9.55 -12.19
C LEU A 126 7.03 8.59 -12.97
N VAL A 127 5.88 9.10 -13.41
CA VAL A 127 4.97 8.34 -14.27
C VAL A 127 5.65 8.03 -15.62
N PRO A 128 5.67 6.77 -16.07
CA PRO A 128 6.22 6.43 -17.39
C PRO A 128 5.44 7.12 -18.50
N GLY A 129 6.12 7.91 -19.34
CA GLY A 129 5.53 8.51 -20.53
C GLY A 129 5.07 9.96 -20.38
N VAL A 130 5.22 10.58 -19.19
CA VAL A 130 5.07 12.03 -19.02
C VAL A 130 6.45 12.66 -19.24
N PRO A 131 6.69 13.44 -20.31
CA PRO A 131 7.92 14.22 -20.43
C PRO A 131 8.01 15.19 -19.24
N GLU A 132 9.18 15.29 -18.61
CA GLU A 132 9.41 16.30 -17.58
C GLU A 132 9.12 17.68 -18.20
N ALA A 133 7.99 18.28 -17.82
CA ALA A 133 7.67 19.63 -18.25
C ALA A 133 8.56 20.58 -17.47
N GLU A 134 9.64 21.03 -18.12
CA GLU A 134 10.65 21.88 -17.52
C GLU A 134 10.21 23.35 -17.30
N ASN A 135 8.96 23.73 -17.59
CA ASN A 135 8.43 25.04 -17.20
C ASN A 135 6.90 25.11 -17.17
N GLU A 136 6.40 25.81 -16.14
CA GLU A 136 5.07 26.41 -16.10
C GLU A 136 4.94 27.43 -17.25
N THR A 137 4.53 27.00 -18.44
CA THR A 137 3.75 27.75 -19.45
C THR A 137 3.90 27.09 -20.82
N ALA A 138 2.88 26.36 -21.27
CA ALA A 138 2.58 26.27 -22.70
C ALA A 138 1.14 25.82 -22.91
N ASN A 139 0.34 26.77 -23.38
CA ASN A 139 -0.97 26.62 -23.99
C ASN A 139 -1.15 25.34 -24.80
N GLY A 140 -2.32 24.73 -24.63
CA GLY A 140 -3.14 24.09 -25.65
C GLY A 140 -2.42 23.27 -26.73
N LYS A 141 -2.53 21.95 -26.61
CA LYS A 141 -3.03 21.07 -27.67
C LYS A 141 -3.26 19.66 -27.13
N GLU A 142 -4.53 19.30 -27.14
CA GLU A 142 -5.06 17.95 -27.09
C GLU A 142 -4.19 17.02 -27.96
N THR A 143 -3.41 16.15 -27.32
CA THR A 143 -2.81 15.01 -28.00
C THR A 143 -3.17 13.79 -27.19
N SER A 144 -4.12 13.03 -27.74
CA SER A 144 -4.54 11.72 -27.32
C SER A 144 -3.35 10.76 -27.28
N CYS A 145 -2.64 10.70 -26.15
CA CYS A 145 -1.81 9.55 -25.82
C CYS A 145 -2.51 8.84 -24.67
N GLY A 146 -3.35 7.85 -25.04
CA GLY A 146 -4.10 7.05 -24.09
C GLY A 146 -3.16 6.25 -23.19
N VAL A 147 -2.81 6.81 -22.04
CA VAL A 147 -2.29 6.04 -20.92
C VAL A 147 -3.49 5.31 -20.31
N VAL A 148 -3.81 4.16 -20.90
CA VAL A 148 -4.74 3.21 -20.29
C VAL A 148 -4.02 2.60 -19.10
N PHE A 149 -4.22 3.18 -17.91
CA PHE A 149 -4.01 2.44 -16.66
C PHE A 149 -5.06 1.33 -16.64
N SER A 150 -4.77 0.19 -17.26
CA SER A 150 -5.60 -1.01 -17.13
C SER A 150 -5.62 -1.43 -15.68
N ASN A 151 -6.68 -1.03 -14.99
CA ASN A 151 -7.01 -1.43 -13.65
C ASN A 151 -7.36 -2.92 -13.67
N ARG A 152 -6.35 -3.80 -13.69
CA ARG A 152 -6.54 -5.25 -13.56
C ARG A 152 -6.72 -5.55 -12.07
N GLN A 153 -7.86 -5.13 -11.51
CA GLN A 153 -8.37 -5.73 -10.28
C GLN A 153 -8.77 -7.17 -10.62
N GLY A 154 -7.84 -8.09 -10.40
CA GLY A 154 -8.14 -9.52 -10.44
C GLY A 154 -9.10 -9.85 -9.30
N SER A 155 -10.39 -9.88 -9.62
CA SER A 155 -11.41 -10.60 -8.87
C SER A 155 -11.01 -12.08 -8.84
N ALA A 156 -10.68 -12.60 -7.67
CA ALA A 156 -10.55 -14.03 -7.46
C ALA A 156 -11.85 -14.51 -6.80
N ALA A 157 -12.60 -15.29 -7.56
CA ALA A 157 -13.77 -16.05 -7.15
C ALA A 157 -13.43 -17.13 -6.13
#